data_AF-A0A9D6K7B9-F1
#
_entry.id   AF-A0A9D6K7B9-F1
#
_cell.length_a   1.000
_cell.length_b   1.000
_cell.length_c   1.000
_cell.angle_alpha   90.00
_cell.angle_beta   90.00
_cell.angle_gamma   90.00
#
_symmetry.space_group_name_H-M   'P 1'
#
loop_
_entity.id
_entity.type
_entity.pdbx_description
1 polymer ?
#
loop_
_entity_poly.entity_id
_entity_poly.type
_entity_poly.pdbx_seq_one_letter_code
_entity_poly.pdbx_strand_id
1 'polypeptide(L)'
;MIRPPVCGRGNPAPTRNTVFFITAVLLIILITGCVPTTPIPPPRHPAHLPTRAENRATAQLIKGIRAYEEGRYDDAASFFREIISSNPGAPLLMEAQWHLARSIAAAGKKDETKKELRLFLNNYPRSPYEEEARLLLHQQESNTAKSIAAIWSPEKTPSLKDLLLRFPNVTINTVLLELSDQQLEKSAQASAKSLTNDPLFDWIDLARKMGLRVFLITPFQFTAGYPISNPADGGLDHFIRSKNEGGEVDIFNPEVKKGLLTFYRDITRYPLNGIVVNEIAYGIKEGWTPYAMAAYQELFSEKLETARPHATSPSLWRFAGMRSRYLRILLNDIWAEMQSGSPEIEFGVSVPEILLIDPAKGLSETSLDYLELQEAQFDFYWVGSMGAGSKKVLESLLKYGRTDNIWFQRTRKETISSLLEMPIQGIVVSSP
;
A
#
# COMPACT_ATOMS: atom_id res chain seq x y z
N MET A 1 63.11 46.99 -61.31
CA MET A 1 63.45 45.55 -61.20
C MET A 1 62.25 44.84 -60.60
N ILE A 2 61.65 43.90 -61.33
CA ILE A 2 61.66 42.45 -61.05
C ILE A 2 60.70 42.04 -59.92
N ARG A 3 59.53 41.52 -60.35
CA ARG A 3 58.52 40.67 -59.66
C ARG A 3 59.00 39.18 -59.68
N PRO A 4 58.26 38.10 -59.26
CA PRO A 4 56.80 37.91 -59.05
C PRO A 4 56.44 36.93 -57.87
N PRO A 5 55.35 36.12 -57.92
CA PRO A 5 53.90 36.40 -58.00
C PRO A 5 53.17 36.01 -56.67
N VAL A 6 51.88 36.28 -56.34
CA VAL A 6 50.65 36.78 -57.01
C VAL A 6 49.62 35.71 -57.49
N CYS A 7 48.44 35.71 -56.83
CA CYS A 7 47.14 35.09 -57.21
C CYS A 7 47.02 33.54 -57.30
N GLY A 8 45.82 32.93 -57.23
CA GLY A 8 44.46 33.45 -57.00
C GLY A 8 43.38 32.34 -56.97
N ARG A 9 42.14 32.65 -56.55
CA ARG A 9 41.00 31.69 -56.54
C ARG A 9 40.38 31.48 -57.93
N GLY A 10 39.88 30.27 -58.22
CA GLY A 10 39.06 29.99 -59.41
C GLY A 10 38.30 28.66 -59.34
N ASN A 11 37.04 28.68 -59.76
CA ASN A 11 36.10 27.56 -59.94
C ASN A 11 35.06 28.06 -60.99
N PRO A 12 34.26 27.24 -61.72
CA PRO A 12 34.17 25.77 -61.72
C PRO A 12 34.00 25.12 -63.14
N ALA A 13 33.73 23.80 -63.17
CA ALA A 13 32.86 23.10 -64.15
C ALA A 13 33.44 22.82 -65.60
N PRO A 14 32.71 22.19 -66.56
CA PRO A 14 33.23 20.98 -67.24
C PRO A 14 33.12 20.97 -68.79
N THR A 15 33.54 19.89 -69.48
CA THR A 15 32.94 19.41 -70.77
C THR A 15 33.62 18.14 -71.32
N ARG A 16 32.83 17.26 -72.00
CA ARG A 16 33.06 16.52 -73.29
C ARG A 16 34.37 15.70 -73.49
N ASN A 17 34.50 14.67 -74.34
CA ASN A 17 33.70 13.94 -75.35
C ASN A 17 34.47 12.59 -75.59
N THR A 18 34.01 11.45 -76.14
CA THR A 18 32.70 10.91 -76.60
C THR A 18 32.85 9.39 -76.79
N VAL A 19 31.80 8.59 -76.52
CA VAL A 19 31.55 7.27 -77.16
C VAL A 19 30.07 7.18 -77.51
N PHE A 20 29.72 6.51 -78.60
CA PHE A 20 28.37 6.49 -79.19
C PHE A 20 27.48 5.35 -78.69
N PHE A 21 26.19 5.67 -78.53
CA PHE A 21 25.01 4.90 -78.95
C PHE A 21 25.17 3.38 -79.17
N ILE A 22 24.47 2.61 -78.33
CA ILE A 22 23.52 1.61 -78.85
C ILE A 22 22.12 1.94 -78.29
N THR A 23 21.12 1.81 -79.15
CA THR A 23 19.69 2.09 -78.94
C THR A 23 19.12 1.46 -77.65
N ALA A 24 18.33 2.16 -76.84
CA ALA A 24 17.05 2.81 -77.18
C ALA A 24 15.95 1.81 -77.62
N VAL A 25 15.55 0.94 -76.69
CA VAL A 25 14.29 0.17 -76.72
C VAL A 25 13.61 0.40 -75.36
N LEU A 26 12.27 0.40 -75.31
CA LEU A 26 11.45 0.61 -74.10
C LEU A 26 11.54 2.02 -73.46
N LEU A 27 11.54 3.07 -74.28
CA LEU A 27 10.88 4.34 -73.89
C LEU A 27 9.36 4.22 -74.14
N ILE A 28 8.71 3.31 -73.41
CA ILE A 28 7.25 3.06 -73.33
C ILE A 28 7.06 2.10 -72.13
N ILE A 29 5.93 2.19 -71.41
CA ILE A 29 5.69 1.55 -70.09
C ILE A 29 6.48 2.21 -68.94
N LEU A 30 6.19 3.49 -68.68
CA LEU A 30 6.46 4.14 -67.38
C LEU A 30 5.25 4.93 -66.82
N ILE A 31 4.04 4.68 -67.35
CA ILE A 31 2.79 5.32 -66.89
C ILE A 31 1.63 4.29 -66.86
N THR A 32 1.66 3.37 -65.89
CA THR A 32 0.52 2.65 -65.28
C THR A 32 1.08 1.63 -64.30
N GLY A 33 0.83 1.76 -62.98
CA GLY A 33 1.36 0.77 -62.04
C GLY A 33 1.39 1.15 -60.55
N CYS A 34 0.35 1.80 -60.02
CA CYS A 34 0.21 1.94 -58.57
C CYS A 34 -0.14 0.57 -57.94
N VAL A 35 0.86 -0.26 -57.68
CA VAL A 35 0.69 -1.48 -56.89
C VAL A 35 0.49 -1.08 -55.42
N PRO A 36 -0.66 -1.39 -54.78
CA PRO A 36 -0.83 -1.14 -53.37
C PRO A 36 0.09 -2.08 -52.59
N THR A 37 1.05 -1.53 -51.86
CA THR A 37 1.89 -2.29 -50.93
C THR A 37 1.07 -2.71 -49.73
N THR A 38 0.33 -3.81 -49.85
CA THR A 38 -0.27 -4.49 -48.70
C THR A 38 0.86 -4.81 -47.71
N PRO A 39 0.78 -4.39 -46.44
CA PRO A 39 1.82 -4.70 -45.47
C PRO A 39 1.93 -6.22 -45.37
N ILE A 40 3.14 -6.74 -45.60
CA ILE A 40 3.41 -8.18 -45.45
C ILE A 40 3.08 -8.53 -43.99
N PRO A 41 2.11 -9.42 -43.71
CA PRO A 41 1.83 -9.81 -42.34
C PRO A 41 3.10 -10.45 -41.76
N PRO A 42 3.44 -10.16 -40.49
CA PRO A 42 4.63 -10.75 -39.88
C PRO A 42 4.59 -12.27 -40.02
N PRO A 43 5.74 -12.94 -40.20
CA PRO A 43 5.78 -14.39 -40.43
C PRO A 43 5.01 -15.07 -39.30
N ARG A 44 3.90 -15.74 -39.65
CA ARG A 44 3.10 -16.48 -38.68
C ARG A 44 4.01 -17.53 -38.07
N HIS A 45 4.37 -17.35 -36.79
CA HIS A 45 5.00 -18.42 -36.03
C HIS A 45 4.14 -19.69 -36.21
N PRO A 46 4.75 -20.86 -36.43
CA PRO A 46 3.99 -22.10 -36.50
C PRO A 46 3.18 -22.20 -35.22
N ALA A 47 1.88 -22.47 -35.35
CA ALA A 47 0.97 -22.50 -34.20
C ALA A 47 1.55 -23.44 -33.13
N HIS A 48 1.85 -22.89 -31.95
CA HIS A 48 2.50 -23.64 -30.88
C HIS A 48 1.58 -24.78 -30.46
N LEU A 49 1.88 -25.99 -30.94
CA LEU A 49 1.09 -27.18 -30.66
C LEU A 49 1.06 -27.37 -29.14
N PRO A 50 -0.12 -27.33 -28.49
CA PRO A 50 -0.19 -27.36 -27.04
C PRO A 50 0.50 -28.63 -26.54
N THR A 51 1.36 -28.46 -25.54
CA THR A 51 2.10 -29.55 -24.91
C THR A 51 1.15 -30.53 -24.24
N ARG A 52 1.64 -31.73 -23.90
CA ARG A 52 0.85 -32.71 -23.13
C ARG A 52 0.38 -32.15 -21.76
N ALA A 53 1.14 -31.20 -21.20
CA ALA A 53 0.78 -30.47 -19.98
C ALA A 53 -0.38 -29.48 -20.24
N GLU A 54 -0.26 -28.61 -21.25
CA GLU A 54 -1.30 -27.63 -21.60
C GLU A 54 -2.62 -28.30 -22.01
N ASN A 55 -2.57 -29.42 -22.75
CA ASN A 55 -3.76 -30.20 -23.07
C ASN A 55 -4.43 -30.78 -21.81
N ARG A 56 -3.65 -31.25 -20.82
CA ARG A 56 -4.19 -31.70 -19.52
C ARG A 56 -4.78 -30.54 -18.75
N ALA A 57 -4.10 -29.40 -18.66
CA ALA A 57 -4.58 -28.20 -17.98
C ALA A 57 -5.91 -27.72 -18.58
N THR A 58 -6.01 -27.66 -19.92
CA THR A 58 -7.24 -27.31 -20.65
C THR A 58 -8.37 -28.30 -20.34
N ALA A 59 -8.09 -29.61 -20.33
CA ALA A 59 -9.08 -30.63 -20.01
C ALA A 59 -9.56 -30.57 -18.54
N GLN A 60 -8.71 -30.17 -17.59
CA GLN A 60 -9.13 -29.93 -16.21
C GLN A 60 -9.89 -28.60 -16.05
N LEU A 61 -9.55 -27.55 -16.81
CA LEU A 61 -10.27 -26.27 -16.82
C LEU A 61 -11.73 -26.48 -17.24
N ILE A 62 -11.96 -27.23 -18.33
CA ILE A 62 -13.29 -27.58 -18.84
C ILE A 62 -14.11 -28.38 -17.80
N LYS A 63 -13.48 -29.30 -17.07
CA LYS A 63 -14.16 -30.05 -15.99
C LYS A 63 -14.48 -29.17 -14.78
N GLY A 64 -13.57 -28.25 -14.41
CA GLY A 64 -13.78 -27.30 -13.33
C GLY A 64 -14.95 -26.37 -13.63
N ILE A 65 -15.00 -25.81 -14.85
CA ILE A 65 -16.10 -24.95 -15.30
C ILE A 65 -17.43 -25.73 -15.27
N ARG A 66 -17.47 -26.95 -15.83
CA ARG A 66 -18.69 -27.77 -15.77
C ARG A 66 -19.12 -28.12 -14.34
N ALA A 67 -18.18 -28.48 -13.46
CA ALA A 67 -18.50 -28.76 -12.06
C ALA A 67 -19.05 -27.52 -11.35
N TYR A 68 -18.58 -26.32 -11.70
CA TYR A 68 -19.11 -25.05 -11.20
C TYR A 68 -20.54 -24.78 -11.74
N GLU A 69 -20.79 -25.00 -13.03
CA GLU A 69 -22.11 -24.88 -13.67
C GLU A 69 -23.13 -25.89 -13.09
N GLU A 70 -22.68 -27.08 -12.72
CA GLU A 70 -23.47 -28.12 -12.04
C GLU A 70 -23.65 -27.87 -10.53
N GLY A 71 -23.13 -26.76 -9.98
CA GLY A 71 -23.20 -26.44 -8.55
C GLY A 71 -22.27 -27.25 -7.63
N ARG A 72 -21.40 -28.09 -8.21
CA ARG A 72 -20.42 -28.94 -7.51
C ARG A 72 -19.13 -28.16 -7.23
N TYR A 73 -19.27 -27.08 -6.45
CA TYR A 73 -18.22 -26.08 -6.26
C TYR A 73 -16.92 -26.61 -5.65
N ASP A 74 -16.98 -27.60 -4.76
CA ASP A 74 -15.77 -28.22 -4.19
C ASP A 74 -15.02 -29.13 -5.17
N ASP A 75 -15.73 -29.81 -6.08
CA ASP A 75 -15.12 -30.53 -7.20
C ASP A 75 -14.46 -29.53 -8.17
N ALA A 76 -15.16 -28.44 -8.48
CA ALA A 76 -14.66 -27.37 -9.34
C ALA A 76 -13.35 -26.77 -8.81
N ALA A 77 -13.35 -26.33 -7.54
CA ALA A 77 -12.17 -25.84 -6.85
C ALA A 77 -11.02 -26.87 -6.86
N SER A 78 -11.32 -28.16 -6.78
CA SER A 78 -10.31 -29.23 -6.80
C SER A 78 -9.69 -29.41 -8.19
N PHE A 79 -10.46 -29.32 -9.27
CA PHE A 79 -9.90 -29.29 -10.64
C PHE A 79 -9.01 -28.06 -10.88
N PHE A 80 -9.41 -26.88 -10.39
CA PHE A 80 -8.60 -25.67 -10.55
C PHE A 80 -7.29 -25.72 -9.73
N ARG A 81 -7.32 -26.26 -8.50
CA ARG A 81 -6.10 -26.51 -7.70
C ARG A 81 -5.16 -27.52 -8.39
N GLU A 82 -5.65 -28.52 -9.12
CA GLU A 82 -4.78 -29.42 -9.90
C GLU A 82 -4.02 -28.66 -11.00
N ILE A 83 -4.68 -27.72 -11.70
CA ILE A 83 -4.03 -26.91 -12.75
C ILE A 83 -2.88 -26.11 -12.16
N ILE A 84 -3.14 -25.39 -11.07
CA ILE A 84 -2.19 -24.50 -10.39
C ILE A 84 -1.00 -25.28 -9.84
N SER A 85 -1.25 -26.37 -9.10
CA SER A 85 -0.19 -27.19 -8.51
C SER A 85 0.63 -27.99 -9.53
N SER A 86 0.03 -28.41 -10.64
CA SER A 86 0.71 -29.26 -11.63
C SER A 86 1.44 -28.48 -12.74
N ASN A 87 1.12 -27.19 -12.95
CA ASN A 87 1.63 -26.41 -14.09
C ASN A 87 1.98 -24.95 -13.72
N PRO A 88 2.95 -24.69 -12.81
CA PRO A 88 3.29 -23.36 -12.27
C PRO A 88 3.93 -22.36 -13.26
N GLY A 89 3.65 -22.50 -14.57
CA GLY A 89 3.98 -21.52 -15.61
C GLY A 89 3.04 -21.58 -16.84
N ALA A 90 1.88 -22.23 -16.74
CA ALA A 90 0.95 -22.36 -17.87
C ALA A 90 0.14 -21.06 -18.12
N PRO A 91 -0.21 -20.74 -19.39
CA PRO A 91 -1.03 -19.56 -19.71
C PRO A 91 -2.40 -19.52 -18.99
N LEU A 92 -2.92 -20.68 -18.60
CA LEU A 92 -4.22 -20.84 -17.94
C LEU A 92 -4.20 -20.55 -16.42
N LEU A 93 -3.06 -20.22 -15.83
CA LEU A 93 -2.94 -20.04 -14.36
C LEU A 93 -3.83 -18.91 -13.82
N MET A 94 -3.90 -17.77 -14.51
CA MET A 94 -4.77 -16.66 -14.12
C MET A 94 -6.25 -17.10 -14.11
N GLU A 95 -6.68 -17.79 -15.17
CA GLU A 95 -8.06 -18.23 -15.33
C GLU A 95 -8.44 -19.34 -14.34
N ALA A 96 -7.53 -20.29 -14.11
CA ALA A 96 -7.70 -21.32 -13.09
C ALA A 96 -7.77 -20.72 -11.68
N GLN A 97 -6.92 -19.75 -11.34
CA GLN A 97 -6.94 -19.11 -10.02
C GLN A 97 -8.18 -18.22 -9.82
N TRP A 98 -8.65 -17.54 -10.87
CA TRP A 98 -9.92 -16.81 -10.85
C TRP A 98 -11.12 -17.73 -10.61
N HIS A 99 -11.23 -18.82 -11.39
CA HIS A 99 -12.30 -19.78 -11.21
C HIS A 99 -12.20 -20.58 -9.89
N LEU A 100 -11.00 -20.77 -9.34
CA LEU A 100 -10.80 -21.29 -7.99
C LEU A 100 -11.44 -20.37 -6.95
N ALA A 101 -11.09 -19.08 -6.96
CA ALA A 101 -11.66 -18.10 -6.03
C ALA A 101 -13.19 -18.03 -6.12
N ARG A 102 -13.74 -18.00 -7.35
CA ARG A 102 -15.20 -18.06 -7.59
C ARG A 102 -15.85 -19.35 -7.07
N SER A 103 -15.18 -20.49 -7.19
CA SER A 103 -15.70 -21.79 -6.72
C SER A 103 -15.74 -21.84 -5.19
N ILE A 104 -14.68 -21.37 -4.53
CA ILE A 104 -14.61 -21.27 -3.06
C ILE A 104 -15.70 -20.30 -2.55
N ALA A 105 -15.92 -19.17 -3.25
CA ALA A 105 -16.99 -18.23 -2.94
C ALA A 105 -18.39 -18.87 -3.03
N ALA A 106 -18.66 -19.59 -4.12
CA ALA A 106 -19.94 -20.26 -4.33
C ALA A 106 -20.18 -21.44 -3.37
N ALA A 107 -19.11 -22.07 -2.87
CA ALA A 107 -19.15 -23.04 -1.77
C ALA A 107 -19.42 -22.40 -0.39
N GLY A 108 -19.54 -21.07 -0.29
CA GLY A 108 -19.77 -20.35 0.97
C GLY A 108 -18.54 -20.27 1.88
N LYS A 109 -17.35 -20.65 1.40
CA LYS A 109 -16.12 -20.74 2.18
C LYS A 109 -15.44 -19.38 2.30
N LYS A 110 -16.08 -18.48 3.05
CA LYS A 110 -15.79 -17.05 3.14
C LYS A 110 -14.30 -16.71 3.34
N ASP A 111 -13.64 -17.34 4.30
CA ASP A 111 -12.26 -16.95 4.65
C ASP A 111 -11.20 -17.56 3.70
N GLU A 112 -11.44 -18.77 3.19
CA GLU A 112 -10.70 -19.30 2.02
C GLU A 112 -10.89 -18.37 0.80
N THR A 113 -12.10 -17.85 0.58
CA THR A 113 -12.42 -16.95 -0.54
C THR A 113 -11.64 -15.65 -0.44
N LYS A 114 -11.62 -15.00 0.75
CA LYS A 114 -10.83 -13.79 0.98
C LYS A 114 -9.35 -14.03 0.70
N LYS A 115 -8.80 -15.14 1.21
CA LYS A 115 -7.39 -15.51 1.02
C LYS A 115 -7.05 -15.72 -0.45
N GLU A 116 -7.87 -16.45 -1.20
CA GLU A 116 -7.65 -16.71 -2.62
C GLU A 116 -7.83 -15.46 -3.48
N LEU A 117 -8.80 -14.58 -3.18
CA LEU A 117 -8.99 -13.31 -3.90
C LEU A 117 -7.85 -12.32 -3.64
N ARG A 118 -7.37 -12.20 -2.39
CA ARG A 118 -6.18 -11.39 -2.06
C ARG A 118 -4.94 -11.91 -2.81
N LEU A 119 -4.75 -13.24 -2.87
CA LEU A 119 -3.66 -13.87 -3.62
C LEU A 119 -3.80 -13.66 -5.14
N PHE A 120 -5.01 -13.80 -5.69
CA PHE A 120 -5.29 -13.55 -7.11
C PHE A 120 -5.00 -12.09 -7.51
N LEU A 121 -5.46 -11.12 -6.70
CA LEU A 121 -5.22 -9.69 -6.95
C LEU A 121 -3.74 -9.32 -6.83
N ASN A 122 -2.98 -9.96 -5.93
CA ASN A 122 -1.52 -9.81 -5.86
C ASN A 122 -0.80 -10.42 -7.07
N ASN A 123 -1.24 -11.58 -7.54
CA ASN A 123 -0.61 -12.31 -8.66
C ASN A 123 -0.92 -11.67 -10.02
N TYR A 124 -2.13 -11.11 -10.20
CA TYR A 124 -2.60 -10.55 -11.47
C TYR A 124 -3.26 -9.16 -11.32
N PRO A 125 -2.54 -8.13 -10.82
CA PRO A 125 -3.04 -6.78 -10.52
C PRO A 125 -3.33 -5.90 -11.75
N ARG A 126 -3.57 -6.53 -12.92
CA ARG A 126 -4.02 -5.95 -14.19
C ARG A 126 -4.83 -6.97 -15.03
N SER A 127 -5.46 -7.94 -14.37
CA SER A 127 -6.23 -8.99 -15.05
C SER A 127 -7.58 -8.46 -15.57
N PRO A 128 -8.18 -9.07 -16.61
CA PRO A 128 -9.54 -8.75 -17.03
C PRO A 128 -10.59 -8.96 -15.91
N TYR A 129 -10.23 -9.72 -14.88
CA TYR A 129 -11.07 -10.05 -13.74
C TYR A 129 -10.76 -9.19 -12.49
N GLU A 130 -9.86 -8.19 -12.56
CA GLU A 130 -9.43 -7.43 -11.37
C GLU A 130 -10.62 -6.75 -10.66
N GLU A 131 -11.43 -6.00 -11.39
CA GLU A 131 -12.60 -5.29 -10.82
C GLU A 131 -13.65 -6.28 -10.27
N GLU A 132 -13.90 -7.40 -10.95
CA GLU A 132 -14.84 -8.43 -10.46
C GLU A 132 -14.29 -9.12 -9.20
N ALA A 133 -12.98 -9.37 -9.12
CA ALA A 133 -12.32 -9.92 -7.94
C ALA A 133 -12.29 -8.92 -6.77
N ARG A 134 -12.09 -7.62 -7.02
CA ARG A 134 -12.22 -6.57 -6.00
C ARG A 134 -13.64 -6.46 -5.48
N LEU A 135 -14.65 -6.43 -6.37
CA LEU A 135 -16.07 -6.40 -5.99
C LEU A 135 -16.49 -7.66 -5.22
N LEU A 136 -16.03 -8.84 -5.60
CA LEU A 136 -16.34 -10.08 -4.88
C LEU A 136 -15.64 -10.12 -3.51
N LEU A 137 -14.38 -9.67 -3.41
CA LEU A 137 -13.67 -9.55 -2.13
C LEU A 137 -14.39 -8.59 -1.19
N HIS A 138 -14.74 -7.41 -1.72
CA HIS A 138 -15.57 -6.42 -1.03
C HIS A 138 -16.90 -7.02 -0.53
N GLN A 139 -17.59 -7.86 -1.32
CA GLN A 139 -18.81 -8.53 -0.85
C GLN A 139 -18.56 -9.53 0.30
N GLN A 140 -17.44 -10.26 0.28
CA GLN A 140 -17.07 -11.15 1.39
C GLN A 140 -16.63 -10.39 2.65
N GLU A 141 -16.13 -9.17 2.50
CA GLU A 141 -15.68 -8.30 3.59
C GLU A 141 -16.80 -7.42 4.14
N SER A 142 -17.69 -6.87 3.30
CA SER A 142 -18.90 -6.13 3.69
C SER A 142 -19.89 -6.95 4.54
N ASN A 143 -19.75 -8.27 4.58
CA ASN A 143 -20.51 -9.16 5.45
C ASN A 143 -19.74 -9.52 6.75
N THR A 144 -18.73 -8.75 7.17
CA THR A 144 -18.34 -8.68 8.59
C THR A 144 -19.11 -7.54 9.26
N ALA A 145 -19.58 -7.77 10.48
CA ALA A 145 -20.25 -6.71 11.23
C ALA A 145 -19.27 -5.57 11.49
N LYS A 146 -19.66 -4.34 11.12
CA LYS A 146 -18.84 -3.12 11.22
C LYS A 146 -18.14 -3.01 12.57
N SER A 147 -16.86 -2.65 12.56
CA SER A 147 -16.13 -2.34 13.79
C SER A 147 -16.76 -1.12 14.45
N ILE A 148 -17.45 -1.30 15.59
CA ILE A 148 -17.88 -0.17 16.43
C ILE A 148 -16.90 -0.10 17.59
N ALA A 149 -15.94 0.81 17.46
CA ALA A 149 -14.75 0.86 18.29
C ALA A 149 -14.80 2.03 19.28
N ALA A 150 -14.70 1.76 20.58
CA ALA A 150 -14.56 2.80 21.59
C ALA A 150 -13.09 3.04 21.91
N ILE A 151 -12.66 4.32 22.01
CA ILE A 151 -11.33 4.65 22.52
C ILE A 151 -11.31 4.48 24.04
N TRP A 152 -10.41 3.63 24.54
CA TRP A 152 -10.20 3.39 25.97
C TRP A 152 -8.77 3.72 26.37
N SER A 153 -8.60 4.62 27.34
CA SER A 153 -7.33 4.81 28.04
C SER A 153 -7.51 4.42 29.51
N PRO A 154 -6.89 3.32 29.99
CA PRO A 154 -7.00 2.88 31.37
C PRO A 154 -6.52 3.95 32.37
N GLU A 155 -5.53 4.76 32.00
CA GLU A 155 -5.05 5.91 32.78
C GLU A 155 -6.16 6.96 33.02
N LYS A 156 -7.03 7.19 32.03
CA LYS A 156 -8.08 8.22 32.03
C LYS A 156 -9.45 7.70 32.46
N THR A 157 -9.70 6.40 32.36
CA THR A 157 -10.94 5.72 32.77
C THR A 157 -10.63 4.25 33.07
N PRO A 158 -10.26 3.89 34.31
CA PRO A 158 -9.79 2.53 34.65
C PRO A 158 -10.83 1.42 34.43
N SER A 159 -12.12 1.72 34.59
CA SER A 159 -13.19 0.75 34.35
C SER A 159 -13.62 0.76 32.87
N LEU A 160 -13.24 -0.30 32.14
CA LEU A 160 -13.75 -0.55 30.79
C LEU A 160 -15.29 -0.66 30.77
N LYS A 161 -15.89 -1.25 31.81
CA LYS A 161 -17.34 -1.32 31.96
C LYS A 161 -17.99 0.06 32.00
N ASP A 162 -17.37 1.02 32.68
CA ASP A 162 -17.89 2.39 32.83
C ASP A 162 -17.69 3.23 31.55
N LEU A 163 -16.77 2.83 30.67
CA LEU A 163 -16.68 3.35 29.30
C LEU A 163 -17.84 2.83 28.45
N LEU A 164 -18.08 1.51 28.46
CA LEU A 164 -19.15 0.88 27.67
C LEU A 164 -20.55 1.39 28.07
N LEU A 165 -20.77 1.64 29.36
CA LEU A 165 -22.02 2.22 29.89
C LEU A 165 -22.32 3.64 29.36
N ARG A 166 -21.35 4.34 28.74
CA ARG A 166 -21.59 5.63 28.07
C ARG A 166 -22.25 5.48 26.70
N PHE A 167 -22.36 4.26 26.17
CA PHE A 167 -22.91 3.95 24.86
C PHE A 167 -24.11 2.96 24.94
N PRO A 168 -25.12 3.19 25.80
CA PRO A 168 -26.13 2.17 26.15
C PRO A 168 -26.99 1.68 24.98
N ASN A 169 -27.11 2.48 23.92
CA ASN A 169 -27.91 2.17 22.72
C ASN A 169 -27.07 1.59 21.57
N VAL A 170 -25.80 1.23 21.82
CA VAL A 170 -24.85 0.84 20.77
C VAL A 170 -23.95 -0.30 21.26
N THR A 171 -23.99 -1.44 20.59
CA THR A 171 -23.10 -2.56 20.86
C THR A 171 -21.68 -2.25 20.36
N ILE A 172 -20.86 -1.66 21.23
CA ILE A 172 -19.40 -1.61 21.06
C ILE A 172 -18.89 -3.06 20.95
N ASN A 173 -18.16 -3.37 19.89
CA ASN A 173 -17.59 -4.69 19.64
C ASN A 173 -16.04 -4.68 19.58
N THR A 174 -15.45 -3.49 19.62
CA THR A 174 -14.02 -3.25 19.45
C THR A 174 -13.56 -2.17 20.43
N VAL A 175 -12.31 -2.24 20.88
CA VAL A 175 -11.67 -1.21 21.71
C VAL A 175 -10.37 -0.77 21.04
N LEU A 176 -10.18 0.54 20.90
CA LEU A 176 -8.88 1.13 20.60
C LEU A 176 -8.22 1.52 21.94
N LEU A 177 -7.17 0.80 22.32
CA LEU A 177 -6.45 0.99 23.57
C LEU A 177 -5.40 2.12 23.40
N GLU A 178 -5.58 3.20 24.15
CA GLU A 178 -4.74 4.41 24.13
C GLU A 178 -3.88 4.47 25.39
N LEU A 179 -2.55 4.35 25.23
CA LEU A 179 -1.55 4.38 26.29
C LEU A 179 -0.52 5.48 26.05
N SER A 180 0.15 5.91 27.12
CA SER A 180 1.30 6.81 27.04
C SER A 180 2.53 6.13 26.42
N ASP A 181 3.38 6.88 25.69
CA ASP A 181 4.68 6.41 25.14
C ASP A 181 5.46 5.57 26.16
N GLN A 182 5.60 6.12 27.37
CA GLN A 182 6.38 5.51 28.44
C GLN A 182 5.78 4.17 28.92
N GLN A 183 4.47 3.95 28.76
CA GLN A 183 3.86 2.66 29.05
C GLN A 183 4.02 1.69 27.87
N LEU A 184 3.87 2.16 26.62
CA LEU A 184 4.13 1.36 25.43
C LEU A 184 5.57 0.84 25.37
N GLU A 185 6.56 1.70 25.63
CA GLU A 185 7.98 1.33 25.69
C GLU A 185 8.26 0.28 26.78
N LYS A 186 7.71 0.46 28.00
CA LYS A 186 7.83 -0.52 29.09
C LYS A 186 7.20 -1.86 28.70
N SER A 187 6.02 -1.85 28.10
CA SER A 187 5.30 -3.06 27.72
C SER A 187 6.00 -3.83 26.60
N ALA A 188 6.48 -3.15 25.55
CA ALA A 188 7.31 -3.81 24.54
C ALA A 188 8.62 -4.40 25.15
N GLN A 189 9.28 -3.69 26.06
CA GLN A 189 10.44 -4.22 26.80
C GLN A 189 10.09 -5.38 27.75
N ALA A 190 8.86 -5.44 28.27
CA ALA A 190 8.37 -6.54 29.09
C ALA A 190 8.08 -7.80 28.25
N SER A 191 7.49 -7.63 27.06
CA SER A 191 7.17 -8.72 26.12
C SER A 191 8.39 -9.51 25.63
N ALA A 192 9.56 -8.89 25.65
CA ALA A 192 10.84 -9.55 25.39
C ALA A 192 11.21 -10.59 26.47
N LYS A 193 10.57 -10.55 27.65
CA LYS A 193 10.89 -11.34 28.87
C LYS A 193 9.71 -12.16 29.39
N SER A 194 8.56 -11.52 29.68
CA SER A 194 7.30 -12.18 30.08
C SER A 194 6.13 -11.20 29.97
N LEU A 195 4.99 -11.69 29.44
CA LEU A 195 3.75 -10.92 29.28
C LEU A 195 2.92 -10.83 30.59
N THR A 196 3.00 -11.84 31.46
CA THR A 196 2.04 -12.05 32.56
C THR A 196 2.15 -11.08 33.73
N ASN A 197 3.15 -10.19 33.70
CA ASN A 197 3.45 -9.26 34.78
C ASN A 197 3.34 -7.79 34.32
N ASP A 198 2.67 -7.56 33.18
CA ASP A 198 2.50 -6.26 32.54
C ASP A 198 1.00 -5.88 32.50
N PRO A 199 0.59 -4.70 33.02
CA PRO A 199 -0.78 -4.20 32.93
C PRO A 199 -1.40 -4.23 31.53
N LEU A 200 -0.59 -4.12 30.46
CA LEU A 200 -1.10 -4.26 29.07
C LEU A 200 -1.75 -5.63 28.85
N PHE A 201 -1.19 -6.71 29.39
CA PHE A 201 -1.77 -8.05 29.27
C PHE A 201 -3.13 -8.13 29.98
N ASP A 202 -3.22 -7.61 31.21
CA ASP A 202 -4.47 -7.60 31.99
C ASP A 202 -5.57 -6.77 31.33
N TRP A 203 -5.24 -5.63 30.71
CA TRP A 203 -6.21 -4.80 29.99
C TRP A 203 -6.72 -5.48 28.72
N ILE A 204 -5.85 -6.17 27.97
CA ILE A 204 -6.25 -6.94 26.77
C ILE A 204 -7.10 -8.14 27.18
N ASP A 205 -6.70 -8.90 28.19
CA ASP A 205 -7.44 -10.07 28.70
C ASP A 205 -8.82 -9.68 29.23
N LEU A 206 -8.93 -8.57 29.98
CA LEU A 206 -10.21 -8.01 30.42
C LEU A 206 -11.14 -7.69 29.24
N ALA A 207 -10.65 -6.97 28.23
CA ALA A 207 -11.45 -6.60 27.06
C ALA A 207 -11.89 -7.83 26.24
N ARG A 208 -10.98 -8.80 26.04
CA ARG A 208 -11.29 -10.05 25.32
C ARG A 208 -12.27 -10.94 26.09
N LYS A 209 -12.18 -11.00 27.42
CA LYS A 209 -13.19 -11.66 28.30
C LYS A 209 -14.57 -11.00 28.24
N MET A 210 -14.64 -9.72 27.88
CA MET A 210 -15.90 -9.01 27.59
C MET A 210 -16.36 -9.19 26.13
N GLY A 211 -15.69 -10.03 25.33
CA GLY A 211 -16.06 -10.33 23.94
C GLY A 211 -15.63 -9.26 22.92
N LEU A 212 -14.74 -8.34 23.30
CA LEU A 212 -14.32 -7.21 22.48
C LEU A 212 -13.04 -7.54 21.70
N ARG A 213 -12.98 -7.09 20.44
CA ARG A 213 -11.72 -7.03 19.69
C ARG A 213 -10.83 -5.93 20.26
N VAL A 214 -9.52 -6.16 20.38
CA VAL A 214 -8.59 -5.19 20.98
C VAL A 214 -7.54 -4.75 19.97
N PHE A 215 -7.49 -3.45 19.73
CA PHE A 215 -6.50 -2.80 18.89
C PHE A 215 -5.66 -1.85 19.73
N LEU A 216 -4.35 -1.88 19.58
CA LEU A 216 -3.46 -0.95 20.27
C LEU A 216 -3.24 0.30 19.42
N ILE A 217 -3.44 1.49 19.96
CA ILE A 217 -2.98 2.73 19.31
C ILE A 217 -1.51 2.90 19.66
N THR A 218 -0.65 3.05 18.66
CA THR A 218 0.79 3.26 18.83
C THR A 218 1.24 4.52 18.11
N PRO A 219 2.17 5.32 18.66
CA PRO A 219 2.75 6.43 17.93
C PRO A 219 3.70 5.90 16.84
N PHE A 220 3.89 6.69 15.78
CA PHE A 220 4.87 6.39 14.74
C PHE A 220 6.31 6.73 15.16
N GLN A 221 6.49 7.76 15.99
CA GLN A 221 7.76 8.15 16.59
C GLN A 221 7.70 7.95 18.11
N PHE A 222 8.72 7.34 18.71
CA PHE A 222 8.84 7.24 20.17
C PHE A 222 9.68 8.39 20.72
N THR A 223 9.22 9.01 21.81
CA THR A 223 9.92 10.17 22.40
C THR A 223 11.18 9.79 23.18
N ALA A 224 11.25 8.55 23.72
CA ALA A 224 12.46 7.95 24.26
C ALA A 224 12.89 6.71 23.46
N GLY A 225 14.16 6.33 23.61
CA GLY A 225 14.77 5.30 22.78
C GLY A 225 14.36 3.88 23.20
N TYR A 226 13.40 3.28 22.49
CA TYR A 226 13.22 1.82 22.53
C TYR A 226 14.57 1.14 22.22
N PRO A 227 15.04 0.19 23.04
CA PRO A 227 16.47 -0.12 23.12
C PRO A 227 17.04 -0.70 21.82
N ILE A 228 17.78 0.16 21.11
CA ILE A 228 18.62 -0.17 19.96
C ILE A 228 19.83 -0.98 20.48
N SER A 229 19.65 -2.28 20.66
CA SER A 229 20.65 -3.19 21.24
C SER A 229 20.97 -2.90 22.73
N ASN A 230 22.06 -3.48 23.23
CA ASN A 230 22.41 -3.48 24.66
C ASN A 230 22.85 -2.07 25.12
N PRO A 231 22.43 -1.56 26.30
CA PRO A 231 22.88 -0.25 26.79
C PRO A 231 24.40 -0.05 26.89
N ALA A 232 25.18 -1.13 26.91
CA ALA A 232 26.65 -1.09 26.82
C ALA A 232 27.17 -0.51 25.47
N ASP A 233 26.38 -0.59 24.40
CA ASP A 233 26.77 -0.20 23.05
C ASP A 233 26.52 1.30 22.75
N GLY A 234 26.13 2.10 23.76
CA GLY A 234 25.95 3.55 23.65
C GLY A 234 24.60 4.01 23.07
N GLY A 235 23.60 3.13 23.01
CA GLY A 235 22.32 3.36 22.31
C GLY A 235 21.56 4.66 22.68
N LEU A 236 21.66 5.15 23.91
CA LEU A 236 21.03 6.41 24.32
C LEU A 236 21.69 7.65 23.69
N ASP A 237 23.02 7.68 23.61
CA ASP A 237 23.77 8.75 22.94
C ASP A 237 23.54 8.68 21.42
N HIS A 238 23.50 7.47 20.85
CA HIS A 238 23.11 7.28 19.45
C HIS A 238 21.68 7.80 19.16
N PHE A 239 20.72 7.54 20.05
CA PHE A 239 19.35 8.03 19.91
C PHE A 239 19.27 9.57 19.98
N ILE A 240 20.00 10.20 20.91
CA ILE A 240 20.10 11.66 21.00
C ILE A 240 20.74 12.26 19.73
N ARG A 241 21.80 11.64 19.19
CA ARG A 241 22.44 12.04 17.92
C ARG A 241 21.58 11.77 16.70
N SER A 242 20.60 10.87 16.79
CA SER A 242 19.60 10.62 15.75
C SER A 242 18.41 11.59 15.81
N LYS A 243 18.47 12.65 16.62
CA LYS A 243 17.47 13.73 16.54
C LYS A 243 17.79 14.71 15.41
N ASN A 244 16.75 15.13 14.70
CA ASN A 244 16.84 16.18 13.68
C ASN A 244 16.87 17.59 14.33
N GLU A 245 17.00 18.65 13.51
CA GLU A 245 17.03 20.04 14.01
C GLU A 245 15.75 20.50 14.72
N GLY A 246 14.63 19.78 14.59
CA GLY A 246 13.40 20.00 15.37
C GLY A 246 13.42 19.31 16.75
N GLY A 247 14.38 18.43 17.01
CA GLY A 247 14.44 17.58 18.20
C GLY A 247 13.65 16.26 18.09
N GLU A 248 13.03 16.02 16.94
CA GLU A 248 12.29 14.79 16.60
C GLU A 248 13.22 13.69 16.08
N VAL A 249 12.73 12.46 15.98
CA VAL A 249 13.57 11.29 15.67
C VAL A 249 13.80 11.17 14.15
N ASP A 250 15.04 10.93 13.74
CA ASP A 250 15.40 10.67 12.36
C ASP A 250 15.01 9.25 11.93
N ILE A 251 13.78 9.09 11.44
CA ILE A 251 13.25 7.85 10.88
C ILE A 251 14.03 7.32 9.65
N PHE A 252 14.97 8.09 9.11
CA PHE A 252 15.89 7.66 8.03
C PHE A 252 17.15 6.98 8.57
N ASN A 253 17.46 7.13 9.86
CA ASN A 253 18.60 6.47 10.49
C ASN A 253 18.33 4.94 10.55
N PRO A 254 19.21 4.08 10.00
CA PRO A 254 18.97 2.64 9.92
C PRO A 254 18.75 1.97 11.29
N GLU A 255 19.42 2.44 12.33
CA GLU A 255 19.30 1.89 13.69
C GLU A 255 18.01 2.35 14.38
N VAL A 256 17.50 3.56 14.07
CA VAL A 256 16.15 3.99 14.47
C VAL A 256 15.10 3.10 13.79
N LYS A 257 15.21 2.90 12.47
CA LYS A 257 14.30 2.03 11.72
C LYS A 257 14.28 0.60 12.28
N LYS A 258 15.44 0.03 12.56
CA LYS A 258 15.61 -1.27 13.23
C LYS A 258 14.98 -1.31 14.63
N GLY A 259 15.15 -0.26 15.44
CA GLY A 259 14.49 -0.12 16.73
C GLY A 259 12.95 -0.09 16.61
N LEU A 260 12.43 0.65 15.63
CA LEU A 260 11.00 0.76 15.35
C LEU A 260 10.40 -0.59 14.93
N LEU A 261 11.01 -1.29 13.97
CA LEU A 261 10.60 -2.64 13.57
C LEU A 261 10.65 -3.62 14.76
N THR A 262 11.69 -3.55 15.58
CA THR A 262 11.84 -4.37 16.79
C THR A 262 10.71 -4.10 17.79
N PHE A 263 10.31 -2.84 18.00
CA PHE A 263 9.13 -2.50 18.83
C PHE A 263 7.85 -3.13 18.27
N TYR A 264 7.57 -2.94 16.98
CA TYR A 264 6.34 -3.43 16.38
C TYR A 264 6.26 -4.96 16.36
N ARG A 265 7.38 -5.67 16.16
CA ARG A 265 7.46 -7.13 16.34
C ARG A 265 7.22 -7.56 17.78
N ASP A 266 7.83 -6.88 18.75
CA ASP A 266 7.75 -7.32 20.14
C ASP A 266 6.37 -7.02 20.76
N ILE A 267 5.70 -5.95 20.35
CA ILE A 267 4.34 -5.65 20.79
C ILE A 267 3.27 -6.59 20.17
N THR A 268 3.50 -7.24 19.02
CA THR A 268 2.55 -8.27 18.50
C THR A 268 2.52 -9.57 19.33
N ARG A 269 3.42 -9.72 20.31
CA ARG A 269 3.41 -10.84 21.27
C ARG A 269 2.22 -10.78 22.23
N TYR A 270 1.65 -9.59 22.46
CA TYR A 270 0.38 -9.47 23.17
C TYR A 270 -0.76 -9.97 22.27
N PRO A 271 -1.80 -10.63 22.83
CA PRO A 271 -2.86 -11.27 22.04
C PRO A 271 -3.90 -10.24 21.54
N LEU A 272 -3.44 -9.29 20.74
CA LEU A 272 -4.19 -8.24 20.08
C LEU A 272 -4.93 -8.77 18.84
N ASN A 273 -5.95 -8.04 18.39
CA ASN A 273 -6.54 -8.21 17.06
C ASN A 273 -5.87 -7.33 16.00
N GLY A 274 -5.28 -6.21 16.41
CA GLY A 274 -4.59 -5.32 15.50
C GLY A 274 -3.84 -4.18 16.20
N ILE A 275 -3.21 -3.33 15.38
CA ILE A 275 -2.50 -2.13 15.82
C ILE A 275 -2.89 -0.98 14.90
N VAL A 276 -2.99 0.23 15.45
CA VAL A 276 -3.25 1.46 14.68
C VAL A 276 -2.10 2.43 14.88
N VAL A 277 -1.32 2.64 13.81
CA VAL A 277 -0.22 3.59 13.81
C VAL A 277 -0.77 5.01 13.69
N ASN A 278 -0.56 5.81 14.73
CA ASN A 278 -0.97 7.21 14.81
C ASN A 278 0.23 8.15 14.61
N GLU A 279 -0.07 9.41 14.28
CA GLU A 279 0.93 10.49 14.19
C GLU A 279 2.05 10.25 13.16
N ILE A 280 1.72 9.58 12.05
CA ILE A 280 2.60 9.32 10.89
C ILE A 280 3.01 10.58 10.09
N ALA A 281 2.72 11.78 10.59
CA ALA A 281 3.02 13.04 9.92
C ALA A 281 4.51 13.41 10.05
N TYR A 282 5.05 14.05 9.01
CA TYR A 282 6.45 14.47 8.94
C TYR A 282 6.55 15.81 8.21
N GLY A 283 6.80 16.89 8.93
CA GLY A 283 6.74 18.26 8.48
C GLY A 283 7.88 18.73 7.56
N ILE A 284 7.80 19.99 7.12
CA ILE A 284 8.76 20.59 6.18
C ILE A 284 10.18 20.70 6.80
N LYS A 285 10.30 20.71 8.13
CA LYS A 285 11.58 20.93 8.84
C LYS A 285 12.39 19.65 9.02
N GLU A 286 11.80 18.48 8.83
CA GLU A 286 12.45 17.18 9.04
C GLU A 286 12.83 16.49 7.71
N GLY A 287 13.61 15.41 7.77
CA GLY A 287 14.08 14.69 6.57
C GLY A 287 15.23 15.39 5.84
N TRP A 288 16.03 16.17 6.57
CA TRP A 288 17.20 16.90 6.06
C TRP A 288 18.53 16.37 6.60
N THR A 289 18.52 15.20 7.23
CA THR A 289 19.71 14.56 7.81
C THR A 289 20.57 13.90 6.72
N PRO A 290 21.85 13.58 6.99
CA PRO A 290 22.67 12.82 6.06
C PRO A 290 22.06 11.47 5.67
N TYR A 291 21.35 10.81 6.61
CA TYR A 291 20.62 9.57 6.34
C TYR A 291 19.43 9.79 5.39
N ALA A 292 18.65 10.85 5.59
CA ALA A 292 17.55 11.20 4.70
C ALA A 292 18.04 11.53 3.28
N MET A 293 19.12 12.30 3.14
CA MET A 293 19.72 12.60 1.83
C MET A 293 20.23 11.34 1.12
N ALA A 294 20.87 10.42 1.86
CA ALA A 294 21.31 9.14 1.31
C ALA A 294 20.13 8.28 0.87
N ALA A 295 19.09 8.14 1.70
CA ALA A 295 17.90 7.36 1.39
C ALA A 295 17.14 7.90 0.16
N TYR A 296 17.04 9.22 -0.02
CA TYR A 296 16.44 9.80 -1.23
C TYR A 296 17.30 9.54 -2.47
N GLN A 297 18.63 9.68 -2.37
CA GLN A 297 19.54 9.41 -3.48
C GLN A 297 19.51 7.93 -3.89
N GLU A 298 19.38 7.00 -2.93
CA GLU A 298 19.25 5.56 -3.17
C GLU A 298 17.89 5.21 -3.80
N LEU A 299 16.78 5.58 -3.16
CA LEU A 299 15.43 5.18 -3.57
C LEU A 299 14.96 5.82 -4.88
N PHE A 300 15.43 7.04 -5.19
CA PHE A 300 14.94 7.81 -6.34
C PHE A 300 16.02 8.08 -7.39
N SER A 301 17.29 7.71 -7.14
CA SER A 301 18.44 7.95 -8.03
C SER A 301 18.68 9.44 -8.39
N GLU A 302 18.20 10.36 -7.55
CA GLU A 302 18.28 11.80 -7.79
C GLU A 302 19.46 12.43 -7.04
N LYS A 303 20.31 13.20 -7.75
CA LYS A 303 21.35 14.00 -7.12
C LYS A 303 20.76 15.29 -6.57
N LEU A 304 20.53 15.33 -5.27
CA LEU A 304 19.90 16.46 -4.58
C LEU A 304 20.90 17.59 -4.31
N GLU A 305 20.39 18.83 -4.33
CA GLU A 305 21.11 19.99 -3.81
C GLU A 305 21.05 19.98 -2.27
N THR A 306 22.16 20.29 -1.61
CA THR A 306 22.29 20.18 -0.14
C THR A 306 21.63 21.33 0.64
N ALA A 307 20.85 22.19 -0.03
CA ALA A 307 20.19 23.34 0.57
C ALA A 307 18.69 23.09 0.72
N ARG A 308 18.10 23.49 1.87
CA ARG A 308 16.66 23.38 2.08
C ARG A 308 15.88 24.21 1.04
N PRO A 309 14.88 23.63 0.35
CA PRO A 309 13.96 24.37 -0.51
C PRO A 309 13.28 25.51 0.24
N HIS A 310 13.06 26.64 -0.43
CA HIS A 310 12.13 27.63 0.07
C HIS A 310 10.69 27.09 -0.05
N ALA A 311 9.81 27.48 0.87
CA ALA A 311 8.44 26.93 0.96
C ALA A 311 7.54 27.19 -0.27
N THR A 312 7.99 28.03 -1.22
CA THR A 312 7.31 28.34 -2.48
C THR A 312 7.98 27.71 -3.72
N SER A 313 9.08 26.97 -3.54
CA SER A 313 9.89 26.44 -4.65
C SER A 313 9.38 25.07 -5.15
N PRO A 314 9.47 24.76 -6.47
CA PRO A 314 9.02 23.47 -7.01
C PRO A 314 9.70 22.25 -6.39
N SER A 315 10.92 22.40 -5.85
CA SER A 315 11.63 21.35 -5.12
C SER A 315 10.92 20.94 -3.82
N LEU A 316 10.15 21.81 -3.16
CA LEU A 316 9.37 21.42 -1.97
C LEU A 316 8.47 20.20 -2.26
N TRP A 317 7.73 20.24 -3.37
CA TRP A 317 6.82 19.15 -3.77
C TRP A 317 7.55 17.85 -4.09
N ARG A 318 8.77 17.95 -4.66
CA ARG A 318 9.67 16.81 -4.89
C ARG A 318 10.05 16.14 -3.57
N PHE A 319 10.50 16.92 -2.59
CA PHE A 319 10.86 16.42 -1.25
C PHE A 319 9.65 15.93 -0.44
N ALA A 320 8.48 16.56 -0.55
CA ALA A 320 7.25 16.06 0.07
C ALA A 320 6.85 14.69 -0.51
N GLY A 321 6.87 14.52 -1.84
CA GLY A 321 6.58 13.24 -2.51
C GLY A 321 7.59 12.14 -2.20
N MET A 322 8.89 12.45 -2.13
CA MET A 322 9.93 11.50 -1.71
C MET A 322 9.72 11.04 -0.25
N ARG A 323 9.32 11.95 0.65
CA ARG A 323 9.00 11.64 2.04
C ARG A 323 7.73 10.80 2.18
N SER A 324 6.66 11.10 1.45
CA SER A 324 5.44 10.28 1.44
C SER A 324 5.72 8.83 1.01
N ARG A 325 6.58 8.64 0.01
CA ARG A 325 7.02 7.31 -0.45
C ARG A 325 7.85 6.58 0.58
N TYR A 326 8.81 7.27 1.21
CA TYR A 326 9.59 6.67 2.30
C TYR A 326 8.70 6.25 3.48
N LEU A 327 7.76 7.09 3.89
CA LEU A 327 6.80 6.80 4.96
C LEU A 327 5.96 5.56 4.62
N ARG A 328 5.46 5.45 3.39
CA ARG A 328 4.75 4.23 2.93
C ARG A 328 5.63 2.98 2.95
N ILE A 329 6.88 3.07 2.47
CA ILE A 329 7.81 1.93 2.51
C ILE A 329 8.05 1.50 3.96
N LEU A 330 8.29 2.45 4.87
CA LEU A 330 8.49 2.17 6.29
C LEU A 330 7.24 1.57 6.97
N LEU A 331 6.04 2.02 6.62
CA LEU A 331 4.78 1.42 7.10
C LEU A 331 4.57 0.00 6.55
N ASN A 332 4.94 -0.26 5.29
CA ASN A 332 4.93 -1.61 4.71
C ASN A 332 5.95 -2.54 5.42
N ASP A 333 7.15 -2.05 5.72
CA ASP A 333 8.17 -2.82 6.46
C ASP A 333 7.67 -3.18 7.88
N ILE A 334 7.02 -2.23 8.57
CA ILE A 334 6.38 -2.46 9.88
C ILE A 334 5.29 -3.55 9.77
N TRP A 335 4.41 -3.44 8.78
CA TRP A 335 3.33 -4.42 8.57
C TRP A 335 3.85 -5.83 8.27
N ALA A 336 4.90 -5.94 7.46
CA ALA A 336 5.54 -7.22 7.12
C ALA A 336 6.24 -7.86 8.33
N GLU A 337 6.97 -7.08 9.14
CA GLU A 337 7.59 -7.56 10.38
C GLU A 337 6.52 -8.03 11.37
N MET A 338 5.41 -7.28 11.54
CA MET A 338 4.26 -7.68 12.37
C MET A 338 3.61 -8.99 11.90
N GLN A 339 3.34 -9.13 10.59
CA GLN A 339 2.76 -10.34 10.01
C GLN A 339 3.66 -11.58 10.18
N SER A 340 4.99 -11.41 10.22
CA SER A 340 5.92 -12.52 10.48
C SER A 340 5.78 -13.12 11.88
N GLY A 341 5.39 -12.30 12.87
CA GLY A 341 5.14 -12.72 14.24
C GLY A 341 3.70 -13.20 14.47
N SER A 342 2.72 -12.48 13.91
CA SER A 342 1.29 -12.72 14.12
C SER A 342 0.52 -12.59 12.79
N PRO A 343 0.40 -13.65 11.97
CA PRO A 343 -0.16 -13.58 10.60
C PRO A 343 -1.63 -13.14 10.48
N GLU A 344 -2.38 -13.09 11.58
CA GLU A 344 -3.78 -12.67 11.65
C GLU A 344 -3.96 -11.25 12.24
N ILE A 345 -2.87 -10.51 12.49
CA ILE A 345 -2.93 -9.16 13.09
C ILE A 345 -3.31 -8.10 12.04
N GLU A 346 -4.39 -7.38 12.28
CA GLU A 346 -4.88 -6.31 11.40
C GLU A 346 -4.04 -5.03 11.60
N PHE A 347 -3.64 -4.38 10.50
CA PHE A 347 -2.85 -3.15 10.54
C PHE A 347 -3.64 -1.93 10.07
N GLY A 348 -3.79 -0.96 10.96
CA GLY A 348 -4.47 0.30 10.72
C GLY A 348 -3.50 1.48 10.67
N VAL A 349 -3.80 2.48 9.82
CA VAL A 349 -3.03 3.73 9.74
C VAL A 349 -3.93 4.96 9.93
N SER A 350 -3.52 5.88 10.81
CA SER A 350 -4.21 7.14 11.06
C SER A 350 -4.02 8.12 9.89
N VAL A 351 -5.13 8.67 9.37
CA VAL A 351 -5.16 9.58 8.23
C VAL A 351 -5.65 10.96 8.69
N PRO A 352 -4.78 11.99 8.73
CA PRO A 352 -5.17 13.35 9.07
C PRO A 352 -6.22 13.92 8.11
N GLU A 353 -7.28 14.57 8.65
CA GLU A 353 -8.38 15.12 7.83
C GLU A 353 -7.91 16.08 6.72
N ILE A 354 -6.78 16.76 6.93
CA ILE A 354 -6.21 17.72 6.00
C ILE A 354 -5.92 17.09 4.63
N LEU A 355 -5.50 15.80 4.60
CA LEU A 355 -5.19 15.07 3.36
C LEU A 355 -6.42 14.86 2.46
N LEU A 356 -7.63 14.93 3.02
CA LEU A 356 -8.89 14.67 2.31
C LEU A 356 -9.62 15.96 1.92
N ILE A 357 -9.41 17.05 2.66
CA ILE A 357 -10.09 18.34 2.44
C ILE A 357 -9.24 19.34 1.63
N ASP A 358 -7.91 19.26 1.74
CA ASP A 358 -6.94 20.10 1.04
C ASP A 358 -5.63 19.29 0.84
N PRO A 359 -5.62 18.36 -0.13
CA PRO A 359 -4.51 17.41 -0.29
C PRO A 359 -3.17 18.09 -0.55
N ALA A 360 -3.17 19.25 -1.23
CA ALA A 360 -1.96 20.01 -1.51
C ALA A 360 -1.38 20.59 -0.21
N LYS A 361 -2.20 21.26 0.61
CA LYS A 361 -1.76 21.75 1.91
C LYS A 361 -1.33 20.59 2.82
N GLY A 362 -2.13 19.52 2.86
CA GLY A 362 -1.84 18.29 3.61
C GLY A 362 -0.46 17.71 3.28
N LEU A 363 -0.19 17.41 2.01
CA LEU A 363 1.11 16.92 1.55
C LEU A 363 2.25 17.89 1.87
N SER A 364 2.02 19.22 1.81
CA SER A 364 3.05 20.19 2.17
C SER A 364 3.34 20.21 3.68
N GLU A 365 2.33 20.14 4.54
CA GLU A 365 2.48 20.29 5.99
C GLU A 365 2.83 18.97 6.70
N THR A 366 2.45 17.80 6.17
CA THR A 366 2.65 16.49 6.82
C THR A 366 3.49 15.50 6.00
N SER A 367 3.88 15.83 4.77
CA SER A 367 4.55 14.93 3.81
C SER A 367 3.81 13.63 3.51
N LEU A 368 2.48 13.59 3.68
CA LEU A 368 1.64 12.44 3.36
C LEU A 368 0.74 12.73 2.18
N ASP A 369 0.58 11.76 1.28
CA ASP A 369 -0.45 11.73 0.25
C ASP A 369 -1.41 10.57 0.51
N TYR A 370 -2.72 10.83 0.44
CA TYR A 370 -3.76 9.83 0.73
C TYR A 370 -3.86 8.73 -0.34
N LEU A 371 -3.60 9.05 -1.61
CA LEU A 371 -3.63 8.06 -2.70
C LEU A 371 -2.40 7.16 -2.63
N GLU A 372 -1.22 7.73 -2.40
CA GLU A 372 0.01 6.98 -2.13
C GLU A 372 -0.20 6.02 -0.93
N LEU A 373 -0.77 6.49 0.19
CA LEU A 373 -1.13 5.63 1.34
C LEU A 373 -2.13 4.51 0.97
N GLN A 374 -3.10 4.77 0.10
CA GLN A 374 -4.09 3.77 -0.34
C GLN A 374 -3.51 2.68 -1.25
N GLU A 375 -2.41 2.94 -1.98
CA GLU A 375 -1.71 1.91 -2.77
C GLU A 375 -1.18 0.75 -1.89
N ALA A 376 -0.84 1.03 -0.63
CA ALA A 376 -0.31 0.05 0.31
C ALA A 376 -1.32 -1.06 0.69
N GLN A 377 -2.63 -0.80 0.56
CA GLN A 377 -3.70 -1.76 0.86
C GLN A 377 -3.64 -2.34 2.28
N PHE A 378 -3.33 -1.50 3.28
CA PHE A 378 -3.46 -1.83 4.70
C PHE A 378 -4.91 -2.23 5.05
N ASP A 379 -5.09 -3.06 6.09
CA ASP A 379 -6.41 -3.62 6.44
C ASP A 379 -7.45 -2.54 6.76
N PHE A 380 -7.02 -1.39 7.33
CA PHE A 380 -7.86 -0.20 7.43
C PHE A 380 -7.11 1.13 7.58
N TYR A 381 -7.84 2.23 7.38
CA TYR A 381 -7.39 3.60 7.56
C TYR A 381 -8.33 4.31 8.54
N TRP A 382 -7.79 4.80 9.65
CA TRP A 382 -8.55 5.53 10.67
C TRP A 382 -8.58 7.01 10.31
N VAL A 383 -9.76 7.51 9.94
CA VAL A 383 -9.96 8.91 9.55
C VAL A 383 -10.55 9.70 10.70
N GLY A 384 -9.75 10.62 11.26
CA GLY A 384 -10.22 11.62 12.21
C GLY A 384 -11.04 12.73 11.54
N SER A 385 -11.91 13.40 12.31
CA SER A 385 -12.64 14.60 11.87
C SER A 385 -12.75 15.59 13.04
N MET A 386 -11.75 16.44 13.22
CA MET A 386 -11.63 17.35 14.37
C MET A 386 -11.82 18.84 14.02
N GLY A 387 -11.65 19.26 12.77
CA GLY A 387 -11.67 20.68 12.38
C GLY A 387 -12.71 21.01 11.30
N ALA A 388 -12.49 20.55 10.08
CA ALA A 388 -13.18 20.99 8.87
C ALA A 388 -14.65 20.57 8.75
N GLY A 389 -15.06 19.61 9.58
CA GLY A 389 -16.41 19.06 9.64
C GLY A 389 -16.58 17.81 8.78
N SER A 390 -16.77 16.69 9.47
CA SER A 390 -17.25 15.38 9.03
C SER A 390 -17.81 15.29 7.61
N LYS A 391 -18.86 16.06 7.29
CA LYS A 391 -19.49 16.08 5.98
C LYS A 391 -18.48 16.25 4.83
N LYS A 392 -17.53 17.18 4.91
CA LYS A 392 -16.51 17.38 3.87
C LYS A 392 -15.58 16.19 3.74
N VAL A 393 -15.17 15.62 4.88
CA VAL A 393 -14.28 14.46 4.94
C VAL A 393 -14.96 13.25 4.30
N LEU A 394 -16.24 13.03 4.62
CA LEU A 394 -17.07 11.96 4.07
C LEU A 394 -17.37 12.17 2.58
N GLU A 395 -17.67 13.39 2.13
CA GLU A 395 -17.82 13.74 0.71
C GLU A 395 -16.54 13.49 -0.09
N SER A 396 -15.36 13.81 0.48
CA SER A 396 -14.06 13.52 -0.15
C SER A 396 -13.75 12.02 -0.19
N LEU A 397 -14.02 11.28 0.89
CA LEU A 397 -13.83 9.82 0.93
C LEU A 397 -14.71 9.11 -0.11
N LEU A 398 -16.00 9.46 -0.19
CA LEU A 398 -16.93 8.91 -1.19
C LEU A 398 -16.57 9.28 -2.64
N LYS A 399 -15.74 10.32 -2.85
CA LYS A 399 -15.34 10.80 -4.18
C LYS A 399 -14.00 10.24 -4.66
N TYR A 400 -13.05 10.02 -3.75
CA TYR A 400 -11.66 9.71 -4.10
C TYR A 400 -11.08 8.46 -3.42
N GLY A 401 -11.73 7.92 -2.39
CA GLY A 401 -11.21 6.83 -1.58
C GLY A 401 -11.94 5.50 -1.80
N ARG A 402 -11.26 4.40 -1.47
CA ARG A 402 -11.96 3.15 -1.12
C ARG A 402 -12.50 3.34 0.29
N THR A 403 -13.82 3.26 0.47
CA THR A 403 -14.45 3.51 1.77
C THR A 403 -14.54 2.26 2.64
N ASP A 404 -14.42 1.08 2.03
CA ASP A 404 -14.62 -0.24 2.61
C ASP A 404 -13.49 -0.73 3.53
N ASN A 405 -12.39 0.01 3.58
CA ASN A 405 -11.35 -0.11 4.59
C ASN A 405 -11.24 1.14 5.50
N ILE A 406 -12.26 2.01 5.54
CA ILE A 406 -12.23 3.22 6.40
C ILE A 406 -12.88 2.94 7.76
N TRP A 407 -12.19 3.33 8.82
CA TRP A 407 -12.76 3.50 10.16
C TRP A 407 -12.93 5.01 10.40
N PHE A 408 -14.17 5.48 10.41
CA PHE A 408 -14.45 6.92 10.54
C PHE A 408 -14.65 7.32 12.00
N GLN A 409 -13.93 8.34 12.49
CA GLN A 409 -14.14 8.89 13.81
C GLN A 409 -15.34 9.83 13.84
N ARG A 410 -16.40 9.39 14.52
CA ARG A 410 -17.64 10.14 14.69
C ARG A 410 -17.40 11.44 15.45
N THR A 411 -17.94 12.56 14.95
CA THR A 411 -18.03 13.81 15.72
C THR A 411 -19.36 13.90 16.48
N ARG A 412 -19.52 14.93 17.32
CA ARG A 412 -20.80 15.22 18.00
C ARG A 412 -21.96 15.56 17.03
N LYS A 413 -21.70 15.80 15.73
CA LYS A 413 -22.73 16.17 14.73
C LYS A 413 -23.41 14.97 14.06
N GLU A 414 -22.75 13.81 13.99
CA GLU A 414 -23.30 12.61 13.33
C GLU A 414 -24.11 11.77 14.32
N THR A 415 -25.10 11.03 13.81
CA THR A 415 -25.67 9.89 14.55
C THR A 415 -24.92 8.61 14.18
N ILE A 416 -24.85 7.64 15.09
CA ILE A 416 -24.22 6.34 14.80
C ILE A 416 -25.04 5.59 13.75
N SER A 417 -26.37 5.69 13.78
CA SER A 417 -27.26 5.16 12.74
C SER A 417 -26.90 5.66 11.33
N SER A 418 -26.71 6.97 11.15
CA SER A 418 -26.33 7.52 9.84
C SER A 418 -24.95 7.06 9.35
N LEU A 419 -24.04 6.67 10.25
CA LEU A 419 -22.72 6.12 9.90
C LEU A 419 -22.76 4.59 9.67
N LEU A 420 -23.73 3.88 10.25
CA LEU A 420 -23.97 2.47 9.98
C LEU A 420 -24.50 2.25 8.55
N GLU A 421 -25.25 3.21 8.00
CA GLU A 421 -25.76 3.18 6.61
C GLU A 421 -24.68 3.50 5.56
N MET A 422 -23.55 4.10 5.94
CA MET A 422 -22.47 4.45 4.99
C MET A 422 -21.63 3.24 4.56
N PRO A 423 -20.98 3.26 3.38
CA PRO A 423 -20.12 2.18 2.90
C PRO A 423 -18.73 2.12 3.58
N ILE A 424 -18.68 2.33 4.90
CA ILE A 424 -17.46 2.34 5.73
C ILE A 424 -17.29 1.04 6.56
N GLN A 425 -16.06 0.59 6.75
CA GLN A 425 -15.73 -0.62 7.51
C GLN A 425 -15.99 -0.49 9.02
N GLY A 426 -15.71 0.70 9.57
CA GLY A 426 -15.75 0.94 11.02
C GLY A 426 -16.19 2.34 11.41
N ILE A 427 -16.63 2.47 12.67
CA ILE A 427 -17.02 3.70 13.33
C ILE A 427 -16.26 3.78 14.64
N VAL A 428 -15.41 4.80 14.80
CA VAL A 428 -14.70 5.07 16.05
C VAL A 428 -15.50 6.09 16.86
N VAL A 429 -15.75 5.77 18.13
CA VAL A 429 -16.41 6.67 19.10
C VAL A 429 -15.46 7.03 20.23
N SER A 430 -15.27 8.33 20.43
CA SER A 430 -14.62 8.89 21.62
C SER A 430 -15.64 9.02 22.76
N SER A 431 -15.18 9.08 24.01
CA SER A 431 -16.05 9.56 25.10
C SER A 431 -16.53 10.99 24.81
N PRO A 432 -17.79 11.32 25.14
CA PRO A 432 -18.44 12.58 24.77
C PRO A 432 -17.86 13.82 25.44
#